data_AF-A0A6N0DUV4-F1
#
_entry.id   AF-A0A6N0DUV4-F1
#
_cell.length_a   1.000
_cell.length_b   1.000
_cell.length_c   1.000
_cell.angle_alpha   90.00
_cell.angle_beta   90.00
_cell.angle_gamma   90.00
#
_symmetry.space_group_name_H-M   'P 1'
#
loop_
_entity.id
_entity.type
_entity.pdbx_description
1 polymer ?
#
loop_
_entity_poly.entity_id
_entity_poly.type
_entity_poly.pdbx_seq_one_letter_code
_entity_poly.pdbx_strand_id
1 'polypeptide(L)'
;MSFKSFAAGLCCTVLLLGASSPSRAQSEEYVWSFYQYDETASLIFGIPETDAVRANAVCEGGAPSLKLEADVGGLSNGEAAEVKFSAGSFSETLPGEVIGIGAEMGIAGVEVKPSTEDGLWQAIADQETLTYEVSGHRASDLSLKGAEAKVEHFLAACNRLGGGTAEMANDEQEAAQTMAEQDPIEAAEAPASEISEKEAFESAKELGTVEAWDAFLSSFPTGFRADLARAYLAKLGSAPPAKLPAEPTPKEEAAAAEPEIRLSTVNPGPGTSAWVNFDFPMDEGNSSVFAASVQAPGIQFITYCNANKKLSMKLQATPHGVYPAFDTRISQGLETAIGTGSDPDAGRMLLQFSNGASVATAARVEGMTGDVVLNDPANAKGFVPAGATVKNFLTENSVILSAPPFQTTLQLKGSKTAICAVLNRCGASAPDCAAEKAAPKPAAKPKPKPKNKSGCGAGQIKVEGRCMTPSDAVRYCGPGYKAVGGRCVQRQSAPAQPQCPPGLVWSALEGCHEDD
;
A
#
# COMPACT_ATOMS: atom_id res chain seq x y z
N MET A 1 -25.86 75.15 -33.87
CA MET A 1 -27.05 75.06 -34.74
C MET A 1 -27.22 73.60 -35.14
N SER A 2 -28.46 73.14 -35.04
CA SER A 2 -28.95 71.78 -35.22
C SER A 2 -28.71 71.23 -36.64
N PHE A 3 -28.54 69.90 -36.81
CA PHE A 3 -29.47 69.03 -37.56
C PHE A 3 -29.01 67.55 -37.66
N LYS A 4 -29.90 66.67 -37.15
CA LYS A 4 -30.43 65.39 -37.71
C LYS A 4 -29.56 64.14 -38.01
N SER A 5 -29.90 63.08 -37.26
CA SER A 5 -30.42 61.74 -37.67
C SER A 5 -29.83 61.04 -38.92
N PHE A 6 -29.41 59.78 -38.74
CA PHE A 6 -30.02 58.64 -39.45
C PHE A 6 -29.78 57.34 -38.66
N ALA A 7 -30.88 56.62 -38.39
CA ALA A 7 -30.91 55.26 -37.89
C ALA A 7 -30.78 54.28 -39.07
N ALA A 8 -30.01 53.21 -38.89
CA ALA A 8 -30.10 52.01 -39.73
C ALA A 8 -29.88 50.81 -38.83
N GLY A 9 -30.95 50.05 -38.60
CA GLY A 9 -30.95 48.82 -37.83
C GLY A 9 -30.23 47.71 -38.58
N LEU A 10 -29.35 47.01 -37.86
CA LEU A 10 -28.76 45.76 -38.30
C LEU A 10 -29.34 44.64 -37.42
N CYS A 11 -30.32 43.92 -37.96
CA CYS A 11 -30.89 42.72 -37.37
C CYS A 11 -29.89 41.58 -37.58
N CYS A 12 -29.09 41.27 -36.56
CA CYS A 12 -28.13 40.17 -36.61
C CYS A 12 -28.81 38.91 -36.05
N THR A 13 -29.25 38.03 -36.96
CA THR A 13 -29.80 36.72 -36.65
C THR A 13 -28.69 35.82 -36.10
N VAL A 14 -28.69 35.58 -34.79
CA VAL A 14 -27.78 34.62 -34.15
C VAL A 14 -28.33 33.22 -34.38
N LEU A 15 -27.74 32.50 -35.34
CA LEU A 15 -27.93 31.07 -35.55
C LEU A 15 -27.09 30.32 -34.51
N LEU A 16 -27.75 29.84 -33.44
CA LEU A 16 -27.19 28.88 -32.48
C LEU A 16 -27.11 27.50 -33.12
N LEU A 17 -26.00 27.24 -33.83
CA LEU A 17 -25.58 25.89 -34.18
C LEU A 17 -24.97 25.25 -32.92
N GLY A 18 -25.71 24.34 -32.30
CA GLY A 18 -25.22 23.51 -31.20
C GLY A 18 -24.12 22.58 -31.70
N ALA A 19 -22.86 22.98 -31.50
CA ALA A 19 -21.71 22.11 -31.66
C ALA A 19 -21.71 21.11 -30.49
N SER A 20 -22.16 19.88 -30.73
CA SER A 20 -21.85 18.73 -29.89
C SER A 20 -20.35 18.47 -30.01
N SER A 21 -19.57 18.92 -29.02
CA SER A 21 -18.17 18.59 -28.89
C SER A 21 -18.02 17.06 -28.82
N PRO A 22 -17.23 16.42 -29.69
CA PRO A 22 -16.90 15.01 -29.51
C PRO A 22 -16.16 14.87 -28.17
N SER A 23 -16.70 14.04 -27.28
CA SER A 23 -15.97 13.60 -26.09
C SER A 23 -14.67 12.97 -26.55
N ARG A 24 -13.54 13.62 -26.23
CA ARG A 24 -12.21 13.02 -26.42
C ARG A 24 -12.16 11.79 -25.51
N ALA A 25 -12.03 10.60 -26.10
CA ALA A 25 -11.59 9.42 -25.38
C ALA A 25 -10.30 9.81 -24.65
N GLN A 26 -10.31 9.78 -23.32
CA GLN A 26 -9.08 9.85 -22.57
C GLN A 26 -8.39 8.51 -22.81
N SER A 27 -7.49 8.48 -23.80
CA SER A 27 -6.47 7.43 -23.84
C SER A 27 -5.88 7.37 -22.43
N GLU A 28 -5.91 6.20 -21.81
CA GLU A 28 -5.23 5.96 -20.53
C GLU A 28 -3.79 6.46 -20.70
N GLU A 29 -3.52 7.63 -20.12
CA GLU A 29 -2.31 8.37 -20.40
C GLU A 29 -1.23 7.74 -19.52
N TYR A 30 -0.18 7.20 -20.14
CA TYR A 30 1.01 6.80 -19.41
C TYR A 30 1.54 7.99 -18.61
N VAL A 31 1.81 7.79 -17.32
CA VAL A 31 2.32 8.83 -16.43
C VAL A 31 3.59 8.39 -15.72
N TRP A 32 4.45 9.36 -15.41
CA TRP A 32 5.61 9.16 -14.56
C TRP A 32 5.20 9.18 -13.09
N SER A 33 5.52 8.10 -12.37
CA SER A 33 5.27 7.92 -10.95
C SER A 33 6.59 7.65 -10.22
N PHE A 34 6.72 8.15 -9.01
CA PHE A 34 7.91 7.96 -8.17
C PHE A 34 7.50 7.39 -6.82
N TYR A 35 8.20 6.35 -6.38
CA TYR A 35 8.03 5.68 -5.10
C TYR A 35 9.37 5.57 -4.39
N GLN A 36 9.38 5.80 -3.09
CA GLN A 36 10.55 5.62 -2.24
C GLN A 36 10.20 4.71 -1.08
N TYR A 37 11.08 3.74 -0.85
CA TYR A 37 11.08 2.83 0.28
C TYR A 37 12.40 3.00 1.06
N ASP A 38 12.57 2.28 2.17
CA ASP A 38 13.74 2.46 3.05
C ASP A 38 15.07 2.18 2.35
N GLU A 39 15.11 1.11 1.53
CA GLU A 39 16.34 0.63 0.89
C GLU A 39 16.29 0.74 -0.64
N THR A 40 15.14 1.13 -1.21
CA THR A 40 14.91 1.16 -2.64
C THR A 40 14.16 2.42 -3.09
N ALA A 41 14.41 2.86 -4.31
CA ALA A 41 13.64 3.92 -4.97
C ALA A 41 13.21 3.43 -6.35
N SER A 42 12.00 3.77 -6.79
CA SER A 42 11.47 3.37 -8.08
C SER A 42 10.85 4.54 -8.83
N LEU A 43 11.13 4.62 -10.11
CA LEU A 43 10.57 5.59 -11.06
C LEU A 43 9.93 4.82 -12.21
N ILE A 44 8.62 4.96 -12.39
CA ILE A 44 7.82 4.14 -13.29
C ILE A 44 7.14 5.03 -14.33
N PHE A 45 7.21 4.65 -15.60
CA PHE A 45 6.36 5.18 -16.66
C PHE A 45 5.37 4.09 -17.10
N GLY A 46 4.13 4.23 -16.63
CA GLY A 46 3.09 3.21 -16.75
C GLY A 46 1.68 3.81 -16.68
N ILE A 47 0.67 2.98 -16.93
CA ILE A 47 -0.73 3.35 -16.67
C ILE A 47 -1.03 3.03 -15.20
N PRO A 48 -1.46 4.00 -14.38
CA PRO A 48 -1.74 3.79 -12.96
C PRO A 48 -2.73 2.64 -12.74
N GLU A 49 -2.51 1.86 -11.68
CA GLU A 49 -3.37 0.73 -11.29
C GLU A 49 -3.44 -0.43 -12.30
N THR A 50 -2.59 -0.42 -13.32
CA THR A 50 -2.42 -1.52 -14.28
C THR A 50 -1.01 -2.09 -14.21
N ASP A 51 -0.81 -3.21 -14.89
CA ASP A 51 0.50 -3.82 -15.15
C ASP A 51 1.19 -3.27 -16.42
N ALA A 52 0.54 -2.33 -17.13
CA ALA A 52 1.08 -1.74 -18.35
C ALA A 52 2.18 -0.73 -18.03
N VAL A 53 3.43 -1.18 -18.05
CA VAL A 53 4.63 -0.39 -17.79
C VAL A 53 5.55 -0.40 -19.02
N ARG A 54 6.05 0.77 -19.43
CA ARG A 54 7.01 0.88 -20.55
C ARG A 54 8.42 1.21 -20.10
N ALA A 55 8.56 1.86 -18.94
CA ALA A 55 9.85 2.09 -18.32
C ALA A 55 9.75 1.92 -16.81
N ASN A 56 10.76 1.29 -16.20
CA ASN A 56 10.89 1.17 -14.75
C ASN A 56 12.36 1.32 -14.37
N ALA A 57 12.71 2.40 -13.69
CA ALA A 57 13.99 2.55 -13.04
C ALA A 57 13.90 2.18 -11.57
N VAL A 58 14.87 1.40 -11.09
CA VAL A 58 14.97 0.99 -9.69
C VAL A 58 16.37 1.31 -9.21
N CYS A 59 16.50 1.94 -8.05
CA CYS A 59 17.77 2.16 -7.38
C CYS A 59 17.81 1.37 -6.07
N GLU A 60 18.80 0.49 -5.96
CA GLU A 60 19.09 -0.33 -4.78
C GLU A 60 20.56 -0.12 -4.40
N GLY A 61 20.82 0.15 -3.12
CA GLY A 61 22.19 0.41 -2.65
C GLY A 61 22.90 1.59 -3.34
N GLY A 62 22.15 2.51 -3.94
CA GLY A 62 22.69 3.64 -4.70
C GLY A 62 23.07 3.33 -6.15
N ALA A 63 22.80 2.13 -6.65
CA ALA A 63 23.03 1.74 -8.04
C ALA A 63 21.69 1.73 -8.81
N PRO A 64 21.45 2.68 -9.73
CA PRO A 64 20.22 2.66 -10.50
C PRO A 64 20.32 1.67 -11.68
N SER A 65 19.20 1.02 -11.95
CA SER A 65 18.92 0.22 -13.13
C SER A 65 17.71 0.82 -13.85
N LEU A 66 17.64 0.69 -15.17
CA LEU A 66 16.54 1.17 -16.00
C LEU A 66 16.10 0.07 -16.96
N LYS A 67 14.87 -0.39 -16.78
CA LYS A 67 14.20 -1.38 -17.64
C LYS A 67 13.30 -0.66 -18.64
N LEU A 68 13.39 -1.02 -19.92
CA LEU A 68 12.65 -0.40 -21.02
C LEU A 68 11.99 -1.48 -21.88
N GLU A 69 10.73 -1.27 -22.22
CA GLU A 69 10.02 -2.07 -23.20
C GLU A 69 10.68 -1.91 -24.56
N ALA A 70 11.17 -2.98 -25.19
CA ALA A 70 11.91 -2.85 -26.45
C ALA A 70 11.65 -4.04 -27.37
N ASP A 71 11.67 -3.79 -28.69
CA ASP A 71 11.79 -4.86 -29.66
C ASP A 71 13.20 -5.45 -29.59
N VAL A 72 13.30 -6.66 -29.05
CA VAL A 72 14.53 -7.44 -28.97
C VAL A 72 14.54 -8.61 -29.98
N GLY A 73 13.54 -8.68 -30.86
CA GLY A 73 13.42 -9.70 -31.90
C GLY A 73 13.61 -11.14 -31.39
N GLY A 74 14.66 -11.82 -31.88
CA GLY A 74 14.97 -13.21 -31.54
C GLY A 74 15.99 -13.39 -30.42
N LEU A 75 16.37 -12.33 -29.71
CA LEU A 75 17.32 -12.40 -28.59
C LEU A 75 16.69 -13.12 -27.39
N SER A 76 17.51 -13.82 -26.61
CA SER A 76 17.06 -14.56 -25.43
C SER A 76 17.19 -13.73 -24.14
N ASN A 77 16.40 -14.06 -23.11
CA ASN A 77 16.61 -13.47 -21.78
C ASN A 77 18.05 -13.71 -21.31
N GLY A 78 18.68 -12.65 -20.80
CA GLY A 78 20.06 -12.62 -20.35
C GLY A 78 21.09 -12.35 -21.45
N GLU A 79 20.66 -12.22 -22.71
CA GLU A 79 21.56 -11.90 -23.81
C GLU A 79 22.03 -10.44 -23.73
N ALA A 80 23.34 -10.23 -23.90
CA ALA A 80 23.92 -8.89 -23.89
C ALA A 80 23.43 -8.09 -25.11
N ALA A 81 23.11 -6.81 -24.89
CA ALA A 81 22.60 -5.90 -25.91
C ALA A 81 23.29 -4.54 -25.82
N GLU A 82 23.46 -3.86 -26.96
CA GLU A 82 23.84 -2.44 -27.01
C GLU A 82 22.59 -1.61 -27.25
N VAL A 83 22.28 -0.71 -26.32
CA VAL A 83 21.10 0.16 -26.36
C VAL A 83 21.55 1.58 -26.67
N LYS A 84 21.14 2.09 -27.83
CA LYS A 84 21.41 3.45 -28.26
C LYS A 84 20.28 4.37 -27.84
N PHE A 85 20.61 5.46 -27.16
CA PHE A 85 19.68 6.49 -26.71
C PHE A 85 19.87 7.78 -27.50
N SER A 86 18.78 8.49 -27.78
CA SER A 86 18.81 9.82 -28.38
C SER A 86 17.64 10.69 -27.90
N ALA A 87 17.93 11.94 -27.55
CA ALA A 87 16.93 12.93 -27.17
C ALA A 87 17.48 14.35 -27.36
N GLY A 88 16.92 15.11 -28.31
CA GLY A 88 17.47 16.43 -28.67
C GLY A 88 18.93 16.33 -29.14
N SER A 89 19.86 16.94 -28.39
CA SER A 89 21.31 16.84 -28.64
C SER A 89 22.01 15.70 -27.90
N PHE A 90 21.31 15.02 -26.97
CA PHE A 90 21.84 13.86 -26.26
C PHE A 90 21.86 12.65 -27.19
N SER A 91 22.99 11.93 -27.21
CA SER A 91 23.14 10.65 -27.91
C SER A 91 24.22 9.83 -27.22
N GLU A 92 23.86 8.64 -26.73
CA GLU A 92 24.78 7.74 -26.03
C GLU A 92 24.43 6.28 -26.35
N THR A 93 25.36 5.36 -26.10
CA THR A 93 25.11 3.92 -26.22
C THR A 93 25.60 3.25 -24.94
N LEU A 94 24.68 2.55 -24.27
CA LEU A 94 24.97 1.86 -23.02
C LEU A 94 24.88 0.34 -23.23
N PRO A 95 25.73 -0.44 -22.54
CA PRO A 95 25.55 -1.88 -22.48
C PRO A 95 24.30 -2.21 -21.65
N GLY A 96 23.55 -3.20 -22.09
CA GLY A 96 22.37 -3.72 -21.42
C GLY A 96 22.21 -5.22 -21.58
N GLU A 97 21.12 -5.74 -21.04
CA GLU A 97 20.77 -7.16 -21.04
C GLU A 97 19.29 -7.32 -21.40
N VAL A 98 18.97 -8.31 -22.23
CA VAL A 98 17.58 -8.62 -22.61
C VAL A 98 16.83 -9.25 -21.44
N ILE A 99 15.63 -8.77 -21.16
CA ILE A 99 14.80 -9.21 -20.03
C ILE A 99 13.34 -9.44 -20.45
N GLY A 100 12.62 -10.22 -19.66
CA GLY A 100 11.16 -10.34 -19.75
C GLY A 100 10.60 -11.10 -20.96
N ILE A 101 11.43 -11.75 -21.78
CA ILE A 101 10.96 -12.60 -22.88
C ILE A 101 10.17 -13.79 -22.34
N GLY A 102 8.90 -13.86 -22.74
CA GLY A 102 7.96 -14.90 -22.29
C GLY A 102 7.47 -14.73 -20.85
N ALA A 103 7.76 -13.60 -20.19
CA ALA A 103 7.16 -13.29 -18.91
C ALA A 103 5.69 -12.91 -19.11
N GLU A 104 4.79 -13.48 -18.30
CA GLU A 104 3.36 -13.15 -18.32
C GLU A 104 3.09 -11.75 -17.73
N MET A 105 4.02 -11.24 -16.92
CA MET A 105 3.95 -9.96 -16.23
C MET A 105 5.29 -9.23 -16.36
N GLY A 106 5.24 -7.89 -16.47
CA GLY A 106 6.42 -7.03 -16.47
C GLY A 106 6.86 -6.55 -17.85
N ILE A 107 8.06 -5.97 -17.92
CA ILE A 107 8.60 -5.36 -19.14
C ILE A 107 9.38 -6.42 -19.93
N ALA A 108 8.91 -6.74 -21.14
CA ALA A 108 9.71 -7.43 -22.14
C ALA A 108 10.55 -6.42 -22.93
N GLY A 109 11.87 -6.51 -22.83
CA GLY A 109 12.77 -5.55 -23.46
C GLY A 109 14.19 -5.63 -22.94
N VAL A 110 14.75 -4.50 -22.49
CA VAL A 110 16.16 -4.40 -22.07
C VAL A 110 16.31 -3.71 -20.72
N GLU A 111 17.31 -4.14 -19.95
CA GLU A 111 17.79 -3.48 -18.73
C GLU A 111 19.17 -2.87 -18.98
N VAL A 112 19.33 -1.59 -18.64
CA VAL A 112 20.63 -0.89 -18.61
C VAL A 112 20.92 -0.41 -17.20
N LYS A 113 22.20 -0.24 -16.85
CA LYS A 113 22.64 0.18 -15.51
C LYS A 113 23.46 1.48 -15.58
N PRO A 114 22.83 2.62 -15.90
CA PRO A 114 23.51 3.91 -15.95
C PRO A 114 24.00 4.30 -14.54
N SER A 115 25.03 5.15 -14.46
CA SER A 115 25.41 5.74 -13.17
C SER A 115 24.40 6.82 -12.73
N THR A 116 24.42 7.27 -11.48
CA THR A 116 23.59 8.41 -11.03
C THR A 116 23.99 9.75 -11.67
N GLU A 117 25.20 9.84 -12.21
CA GLU A 117 25.74 11.02 -12.89
C GLU A 117 25.64 10.93 -14.42
N ASP A 118 25.01 9.86 -14.93
CA ASP A 118 24.88 9.59 -16.36
C ASP A 118 24.02 10.67 -17.05
N GLY A 119 24.47 11.13 -18.23
CA GLY A 119 23.77 12.15 -19.02
C GLY A 119 22.37 11.72 -19.46
N LEU A 120 22.09 10.41 -19.49
CA LEU A 120 20.77 9.85 -19.77
C LEU A 120 19.70 10.38 -18.82
N TRP A 121 19.99 10.53 -17.53
CA TRP A 121 18.99 11.02 -16.57
C TRP A 121 18.61 12.47 -16.83
N GLN A 122 19.59 13.29 -17.20
CA GLN A 122 19.32 14.68 -17.60
C GLN A 122 18.49 14.71 -18.89
N ALA A 123 18.77 13.83 -19.86
CA ALA A 123 17.97 13.72 -21.07
C ALA A 123 16.51 13.32 -20.77
N ILE A 124 16.27 12.39 -19.83
CA ILE A 124 14.92 11.99 -19.39
C ILE A 124 14.20 13.15 -18.70
N ALA A 125 14.91 13.97 -17.92
CA ALA A 125 14.32 15.10 -17.21
C ALA A 125 14.00 16.30 -18.11
N ASP A 126 14.89 16.62 -19.06
CA ASP A 126 14.86 17.91 -19.79
C ASP A 126 14.19 17.84 -21.17
N GLN A 127 13.97 16.65 -21.74
CA GLN A 127 13.45 16.47 -23.10
C GLN A 127 11.96 16.08 -23.09
N GLU A 128 11.28 16.21 -24.23
CA GLU A 128 9.88 15.77 -24.37
C GLU A 128 9.75 14.29 -24.77
N THR A 129 10.77 13.75 -25.40
CA THR A 129 10.79 12.38 -25.93
C THR A 129 12.20 11.83 -25.87
N LEU A 130 12.33 10.57 -25.43
CA LEU A 130 13.54 9.77 -25.52
C LEU A 130 13.32 8.67 -26.55
N THR A 131 14.13 8.64 -27.59
CA THR A 131 14.18 7.53 -28.53
C THR A 131 15.29 6.57 -28.10
N TYR A 132 15.00 5.27 -28.11
CA TYR A 132 15.98 4.23 -27.81
C TYR A 132 15.87 3.06 -28.77
N GLU A 133 16.99 2.43 -29.06
CA GLU A 133 17.11 1.35 -30.05
C GLU A 133 18.04 0.27 -29.54
N VAL A 134 17.57 -0.98 -29.54
CA VAL A 134 18.44 -2.16 -29.41
C VAL A 134 19.08 -2.42 -30.77
N SER A 135 20.41 -2.49 -30.82
CA SER A 135 21.16 -2.54 -32.09
C SER A 135 20.61 -3.57 -33.08
N GLY A 136 20.11 -3.08 -34.22
CA GLY A 136 19.55 -3.94 -35.28
C GLY A 136 18.03 -4.18 -35.19
N HIS A 137 17.35 -3.58 -34.21
CA HIS A 137 15.91 -3.70 -33.99
C HIS A 137 15.19 -2.35 -34.15
N ARG A 138 13.86 -2.36 -34.02
CA ARG A 138 13.06 -1.15 -34.18
C ARG A 138 13.29 -0.19 -33.00
N ALA A 139 13.61 1.06 -33.32
CA ALA A 139 13.64 2.13 -32.33
C ALA A 139 12.25 2.39 -31.73
N SER A 140 12.23 2.69 -30.44
CA SER A 140 11.03 2.99 -29.65
C SER A 140 11.10 4.39 -29.06
N ASP A 141 9.95 5.05 -28.98
CA ASP A 141 9.84 6.38 -28.37
C ASP A 141 9.16 6.27 -26.99
N LEU A 142 9.75 6.97 -26.02
CA LEU A 142 9.25 7.15 -24.66
C LEU A 142 8.86 8.62 -24.45
N SER A 143 7.61 8.87 -24.04
CA SER A 143 7.20 10.22 -23.66
C SER A 143 7.78 10.59 -22.31
N LEU A 144 8.37 11.77 -22.23
CA LEU A 144 9.01 12.29 -21.00
C LEU A 144 8.15 13.37 -20.32
N LYS A 145 6.92 13.57 -20.78
CA LYS A 145 6.00 14.55 -20.22
C LYS A 145 5.74 14.24 -18.74
N GLY A 146 6.16 15.15 -17.85
CA GLY A 146 6.02 15.01 -16.41
C GLY A 146 7.15 14.23 -15.71
N ALA A 147 8.21 13.85 -16.44
CA ALA A 147 9.35 13.12 -15.87
C ALA A 147 10.23 13.99 -14.96
N GLU A 148 10.47 15.26 -15.31
CA GLU A 148 11.44 16.18 -14.68
C GLU A 148 11.54 16.07 -13.14
N ALA A 149 10.47 16.45 -12.43
CA ALA A 149 10.46 16.43 -10.97
C ALA A 149 10.57 15.01 -10.39
N LYS A 150 10.09 13.99 -11.12
CA LYS A 150 10.12 12.60 -10.66
C LYS A 150 11.53 11.99 -10.80
N VAL A 151 12.25 12.33 -11.87
CA VAL A 151 13.67 11.98 -12.05
C VAL A 151 14.53 12.65 -10.98
N GLU A 152 14.30 13.93 -10.68
CA GLU A 152 15.03 14.62 -9.61
C GLU A 152 14.85 13.91 -8.26
N HIS A 153 13.61 13.56 -7.91
CA HIS A 153 13.32 12.81 -6.69
C HIS A 153 13.98 11.43 -6.67
N PHE A 154 13.98 10.72 -7.81
CA PHE A 154 14.62 9.43 -7.96
C PHE A 154 16.12 9.48 -7.74
N LEU A 155 16.83 10.41 -8.39
CA LEU A 155 18.27 10.57 -8.21
C LEU A 155 18.62 11.02 -6.79
N ALA A 156 17.84 11.93 -6.21
CA ALA A 156 18.03 12.35 -4.82
C ALA A 156 17.86 11.19 -3.84
N ALA A 157 16.89 10.30 -4.06
CA ALA A 157 16.72 9.09 -3.26
C ALA A 157 17.88 8.11 -3.47
N CYS A 158 18.30 7.90 -4.73
CA CYS A 158 19.39 6.99 -5.07
C CYS A 158 20.72 7.42 -4.41
N ASN A 159 21.04 8.71 -4.43
CA ASN A 159 22.22 9.24 -3.77
C ASN A 159 22.19 9.06 -2.24
N ARG A 160 21.01 9.15 -1.60
CA ARG A 160 20.87 8.85 -0.17
C ARG A 160 21.14 7.38 0.13
N LEU A 161 20.64 6.48 -0.72
CA LEU A 161 20.84 5.04 -0.58
C LEU A 161 22.31 4.65 -0.76
N GLY A 162 23.03 5.30 -1.68
CA GLY A 162 24.47 5.09 -1.88
C GLY A 162 25.34 5.67 -0.75
N GLY A 163 24.91 6.76 -0.11
CA GLY A 163 25.65 7.45 0.95
C GLY A 163 25.68 6.72 2.30
N GLY A 164 24.73 5.81 2.55
CA GLY A 164 24.61 5.08 3.82
C GLY A 164 25.78 4.12 4.12
N THR A 165 26.56 3.73 3.10
CA THR A 165 27.72 2.85 3.28
C THR A 165 28.99 3.62 3.66
N ALA A 166 29.14 4.87 3.23
CA ALA A 166 30.33 5.67 3.52
C ALA A 166 30.36 6.21 4.97
N GLU A 167 29.21 6.52 5.56
CA GLU A 167 29.15 7.06 6.92
C GLU A 167 29.22 5.94 7.99
N MET A 168 28.68 4.75 7.70
CA MET A 168 28.82 3.59 8.60
C MET A 168 30.17 2.87 8.48
N ALA A 169 30.86 2.94 7.33
CA ALA A 169 32.20 2.36 7.19
C ALA A 169 33.27 3.14 7.99
N ASN A 170 33.10 4.44 8.22
CA ASN A 170 34.04 5.22 9.02
C ASN A 170 33.92 4.93 10.54
N ASP A 171 32.72 4.65 11.05
CA ASP A 171 32.54 4.30 12.47
C ASP A 171 33.05 2.88 12.79
N GLU A 172 33.07 1.97 11.82
CA GLU A 172 33.64 0.62 12.00
C GLU A 172 35.16 0.57 11.70
N GLN A 173 35.70 1.48 10.87
CA GLN A 173 37.15 1.59 10.64
C GLN A 173 37.91 2.27 11.78
N GLU A 174 37.31 3.18 12.56
CA GLU A 174 37.92 3.66 13.80
C GLU A 174 37.93 2.61 14.92
N ALA A 175 37.00 1.64 14.90
CA ALA A 175 37.02 0.49 15.79
C ALA A 175 38.02 -0.60 15.35
N ALA A 176 38.22 -0.80 14.05
CA ALA A 176 39.15 -1.80 13.51
C ALA A 176 40.63 -1.38 13.53
N GLN A 177 40.95 -0.08 13.58
CA GLN A 177 42.35 0.39 13.65
C GLN A 177 43.02 0.23 15.04
N THR A 178 42.33 -0.32 16.04
CA THR A 178 42.94 -0.70 17.32
C THR A 178 43.29 -2.19 17.46
N MET A 179 42.98 -3.04 16.46
CA MET A 179 43.31 -4.48 16.53
C MET A 179 43.72 -5.06 15.17
N ALA A 180 44.90 -4.70 14.66
CA ALA A 180 45.52 -5.43 13.56
C ALA A 180 47.06 -5.34 13.60
N GLU A 181 47.67 -6.03 14.56
CA GLU A 181 48.98 -6.66 14.34
C GLU A 181 48.79 -8.16 14.55
N GLN A 182 48.46 -8.87 13.46
CA GLN A 182 48.72 -10.31 13.29
C GLN A 182 48.56 -10.73 11.82
N ASP A 183 49.55 -11.51 11.39
CA ASP A 183 49.82 -12.01 10.04
C ASP A 183 48.72 -12.91 9.42
N PRO A 184 48.73 -13.11 8.08
CA PRO A 184 47.58 -13.53 7.29
C PRO A 184 47.45 -15.06 7.14
N ILE A 185 46.21 -15.56 7.10
CA ILE A 185 45.88 -16.90 6.60
C ILE A 185 44.93 -16.78 5.40
N GLU A 186 45.47 -17.24 4.27
CA GLU A 186 44.88 -17.92 3.11
C GLU A 186 43.34 -17.92 2.92
N ALA A 187 42.94 -17.39 1.75
CA ALA A 187 41.58 -17.31 1.24
C ALA A 187 41.00 -18.69 0.88
N ALA A 188 39.74 -18.90 1.27
CA ALA A 188 38.88 -19.96 0.77
C ALA A 188 37.55 -19.36 0.27
N GLU A 189 36.98 -20.03 -0.72
CA GLU A 189 35.90 -19.63 -1.63
C GLU A 189 34.63 -19.07 -0.96
N ALA A 190 34.04 -18.05 -1.58
CA ALA A 190 32.75 -17.47 -1.23
C ALA A 190 31.60 -18.46 -1.54
N PRO A 191 30.59 -18.63 -0.65
CA PRO A 191 29.40 -19.38 -0.99
C PRO A 191 28.45 -18.55 -1.86
N ALA A 192 27.77 -19.24 -2.78
CA ALA A 192 26.64 -18.70 -3.53
C ALA A 192 25.62 -18.05 -2.58
N SER A 193 25.12 -16.87 -2.95
CA SER A 193 24.09 -16.14 -2.21
C SER A 193 22.82 -16.97 -2.09
N GLU A 194 22.56 -17.51 -0.89
CA GLU A 194 21.28 -18.15 -0.56
C GLU A 194 20.19 -17.07 -0.54
N ILE A 195 19.31 -17.08 -1.56
CA ILE A 195 18.09 -16.26 -1.57
C ILE A 195 17.27 -16.64 -0.34
N SER A 196 16.81 -15.64 0.43
CA SER A 196 16.05 -15.89 1.65
C SER A 196 14.65 -16.46 1.35
N GLU A 197 14.09 -17.29 2.26
CA GLU A 197 12.73 -17.84 2.13
C GLU A 197 11.67 -16.74 1.93
N LYS A 198 11.88 -15.56 2.52
CA LYS A 198 10.98 -14.41 2.37
C LYS A 198 10.99 -13.89 0.93
N GLU A 199 12.18 -13.66 0.39
CA GLU A 199 12.38 -13.10 -0.94
C GLU A 199 11.86 -14.05 -2.03
N ALA A 200 12.23 -15.33 -1.95
CA ALA A 200 11.74 -16.35 -2.88
C ALA A 200 10.20 -16.48 -2.86
N PHE A 201 9.57 -16.28 -1.69
CA PHE A 201 8.11 -16.30 -1.58
C PHE A 201 7.45 -15.06 -2.20
N GLU A 202 8.00 -13.86 -2.00
CA GLU A 202 7.47 -12.66 -2.65
C GLU A 202 7.64 -12.76 -4.17
N SER A 203 8.78 -13.26 -4.67
CA SER A 203 8.96 -13.51 -6.11
C SER A 203 7.94 -14.50 -6.67
N ALA A 204 7.65 -15.60 -5.95
CA ALA A 204 6.62 -16.56 -6.37
C ALA A 204 5.22 -15.95 -6.38
N LYS A 205 4.94 -15.06 -5.42
CA LYS A 205 3.68 -14.33 -5.31
C LYS A 205 3.50 -13.29 -6.40
N GLU A 206 4.56 -12.58 -6.78
CA GLU A 206 4.57 -11.61 -7.88
C GLU A 206 4.32 -12.29 -9.23
N LEU A 207 4.94 -13.47 -9.45
CA LEU A 207 4.71 -14.26 -10.65
C LEU A 207 3.30 -14.86 -10.70
N GLY A 208 2.78 -15.34 -9.57
CA GLY A 208 1.40 -15.83 -9.47
C GLY A 208 1.11 -17.12 -10.26
N THR A 209 2.10 -17.77 -10.86
CA THR A 209 1.96 -18.99 -11.66
C THR A 209 2.17 -20.27 -10.84
N VAL A 210 1.65 -21.41 -11.33
CA VAL A 210 1.84 -22.72 -10.68
C VAL A 210 3.33 -23.07 -10.60
N GLU A 211 4.07 -22.77 -11.66
CA GLU A 211 5.50 -23.04 -11.80
C GLU A 211 6.32 -22.24 -10.78
N ALA A 212 5.95 -20.98 -10.54
CA ALA A 212 6.63 -20.14 -9.56
C ALA A 212 6.42 -20.64 -8.12
N TRP A 213 5.20 -21.07 -7.79
CA TRP A 213 4.90 -21.67 -6.50
C TRP A 213 5.56 -23.05 -6.31
N ASP A 214 5.62 -23.88 -7.36
CA ASP A 214 6.31 -25.17 -7.34
C ASP A 214 7.83 -24.99 -7.19
N ALA A 215 8.43 -24.00 -7.85
CA ALA A 215 9.84 -23.66 -7.71
C ALA A 215 10.15 -23.21 -6.26
N PHE A 216 9.29 -22.36 -5.68
CA PHE A 216 9.40 -21.97 -4.28
C PHE A 216 9.31 -23.18 -3.34
N LEU A 217 8.32 -24.06 -3.53
CA LEU A 217 8.13 -25.26 -2.71
C LEU A 217 9.25 -26.29 -2.88
N SER A 218 9.93 -26.32 -4.02
CA SER A 218 11.11 -27.17 -4.23
C SER A 218 12.30 -26.72 -3.38
N SER A 219 12.51 -25.40 -3.26
CA SER A 219 13.59 -24.82 -2.44
C SER A 219 13.22 -24.75 -0.96
N PHE A 220 11.93 -24.56 -0.64
CA PHE A 220 11.40 -24.39 0.71
C PHE A 220 10.18 -25.31 0.95
N PRO A 221 10.40 -26.64 1.12
CA PRO A 221 9.30 -27.62 1.18
C PRO A 221 8.46 -27.58 2.48
N THR A 222 8.98 -26.93 3.52
CA THR A 222 8.36 -26.83 4.85
C THR A 222 8.51 -25.43 5.40
N GLY A 223 7.51 -24.95 6.15
CA GLY A 223 7.53 -23.60 6.73
C GLY A 223 6.17 -22.94 6.56
N PHE A 224 5.98 -21.80 7.24
CA PHE A 224 4.73 -21.04 7.15
C PHE A 224 4.47 -20.56 5.72
N ARG A 225 5.51 -20.09 5.01
CA ARG A 225 5.41 -19.65 3.61
C ARG A 225 5.18 -20.83 2.66
N ALA A 226 5.73 -22.00 2.94
CA ALA A 226 5.42 -23.23 2.19
C ALA A 226 3.94 -23.63 2.31
N ASP A 227 3.34 -23.50 3.49
CA ASP A 227 1.91 -23.79 3.69
C ASP A 227 1.01 -22.76 2.98
N LEU A 228 1.41 -21.49 2.96
CA LEU A 228 0.73 -20.46 2.17
C LEU A 228 0.84 -20.71 0.66
N ALA A 229 2.04 -21.02 0.15
CA ALA A 229 2.28 -21.31 -1.26
C ALA A 229 1.41 -22.49 -1.75
N ARG A 230 1.27 -23.55 -0.94
CA ARG A 230 0.35 -24.66 -1.22
C ARG A 230 -1.12 -24.23 -1.28
N ALA A 231 -1.53 -23.28 -0.44
CA ALA A 231 -2.88 -22.73 -0.49
C ALA A 231 -3.12 -21.88 -1.76
N TYR A 232 -2.10 -21.13 -2.22
CA TYR A 232 -2.14 -20.42 -3.51
C TYR A 232 -2.26 -21.39 -4.69
N LEU A 233 -1.46 -22.47 -4.71
CA LEU A 233 -1.58 -23.53 -5.72
C LEU A 233 -2.97 -24.17 -5.74
N ALA A 234 -3.55 -24.48 -4.58
CA ALA A 234 -4.89 -25.05 -4.50
C ALA A 234 -5.97 -24.10 -5.06
N LYS A 235 -5.78 -22.78 -4.91
CA LYS A 235 -6.66 -21.75 -5.47
C LYS A 235 -6.54 -21.68 -7.00
N LEU A 236 -5.33 -21.77 -7.54
CA LEU A 236 -5.07 -21.78 -8.98
C LEU A 236 -5.61 -23.05 -9.65
N GLY A 237 -5.45 -24.22 -9.03
CA GLY A 237 -5.96 -25.50 -9.54
C GLY A 237 -7.47 -25.70 -9.45
N SER A 238 -8.19 -24.82 -8.75
CA SER A 238 -9.66 -24.85 -8.64
C SER A 238 -10.36 -24.01 -9.72
N ALA A 239 -9.61 -23.27 -10.55
CA ALA A 239 -10.16 -22.55 -11.69
C ALA A 239 -10.23 -23.48 -12.92
N PRO A 240 -11.40 -23.61 -13.58
CA PRO A 240 -11.48 -24.31 -14.87
C PRO A 240 -10.54 -23.64 -15.88
N PRO A 241 -9.79 -24.40 -16.70
CA PRO A 241 -8.87 -23.81 -17.67
C PRO A 241 -9.64 -22.89 -18.63
N ALA A 242 -9.29 -21.61 -18.60
CA ALA A 242 -9.83 -20.63 -19.52
C ALA A 242 -9.38 -21.00 -20.94
N LYS A 243 -10.35 -21.31 -21.78
CA LYS A 243 -10.15 -21.65 -23.19
C LYS A 243 -9.69 -20.38 -23.91
N LEU A 244 -8.42 -20.37 -24.35
CA LEU A 244 -7.83 -19.28 -25.14
C LEU A 244 -8.74 -18.90 -26.33
N PRO A 245 -9.22 -17.65 -26.44
CA PRO A 245 -9.91 -17.17 -27.62
C PRO A 245 -8.92 -16.90 -28.76
N ALA A 246 -9.29 -17.30 -29.97
CA ALA A 246 -8.55 -17.00 -31.18
C ALA A 246 -8.53 -15.48 -31.47
N GLU A 247 -7.38 -14.98 -31.95
CA GLU A 247 -7.17 -13.59 -32.39
C GLU A 247 -8.26 -13.13 -33.38
N PRO A 248 -8.94 -11.99 -33.12
CA PRO A 248 -9.67 -11.28 -34.16
C PRO A 248 -8.80 -10.18 -34.79
N THR A 249 -8.80 -10.16 -36.12
CA THR A 249 -8.30 -9.08 -36.99
C THR A 249 -8.81 -7.69 -36.58
N PRO A 250 -8.01 -6.62 -36.69
CA PRO A 250 -8.40 -5.28 -36.26
C PRO A 250 -9.40 -4.66 -37.25
N LYS A 251 -10.64 -4.45 -36.79
CA LYS A 251 -11.58 -3.51 -37.39
C LYS A 251 -11.78 -2.38 -36.39
N GLU A 252 -11.31 -1.21 -36.80
CA GLU A 252 -11.42 0.08 -36.12
C GLU A 252 -12.90 0.38 -35.81
N GLU A 253 -13.30 0.09 -34.58
CA GLU A 253 -14.61 0.38 -34.01
C GLU A 253 -14.37 1.29 -32.80
N ALA A 254 -14.87 2.52 -32.89
CA ALA A 254 -14.74 3.53 -31.87
C ALA A 254 -15.25 3.00 -30.53
N ALA A 255 -14.32 2.73 -29.61
CA ALA A 255 -14.60 2.30 -28.26
C ALA A 255 -15.44 3.37 -27.56
N ALA A 256 -16.71 3.07 -27.33
CA ALA A 256 -17.52 3.77 -26.37
C ALA A 256 -16.85 3.58 -25.00
N ALA A 257 -16.29 4.67 -24.44
CA ALA A 257 -15.71 4.66 -23.11
C ALA A 257 -16.69 3.99 -22.13
N GLU A 258 -16.25 2.90 -21.52
CA GLU A 258 -17.02 2.22 -20.50
C GLU A 258 -17.26 3.25 -19.38
N PRO A 259 -18.51 3.49 -18.97
CA PRO A 259 -18.79 4.54 -18.00
C PRO A 259 -18.09 4.21 -16.69
N GLU A 260 -17.11 5.03 -16.28
CA GLU A 260 -16.47 4.95 -14.96
C GLU A 260 -17.56 4.80 -13.90
N ILE A 261 -17.57 3.65 -13.21
CA ILE A 261 -18.57 3.34 -12.21
C ILE A 261 -18.27 4.21 -10.99
N ARG A 262 -18.86 5.41 -10.96
CA ARG A 262 -18.83 6.28 -9.79
C ARG A 262 -19.69 5.69 -8.69
N LEU A 263 -19.06 5.24 -7.62
CA LEU A 263 -19.76 4.66 -6.49
C LEU A 263 -20.57 5.76 -5.76
N SER A 264 -21.77 5.44 -5.28
CA SER A 264 -22.58 6.36 -4.47
C SER A 264 -22.07 6.40 -3.02
N THR A 265 -22.04 7.55 -2.36
CA THR A 265 -21.51 7.65 -0.98
C THR A 265 -22.16 6.66 -0.01
N VAL A 266 -21.33 5.89 0.71
CA VAL A 266 -21.79 4.97 1.75
C VAL A 266 -21.31 5.46 3.12
N ASN A 267 -22.22 5.49 4.09
CA ASN A 267 -21.89 5.64 5.50
C ASN A 267 -22.51 4.46 6.25
N PRO A 268 -21.72 3.51 6.75
CA PRO A 268 -22.25 2.32 7.41
C PRO A 268 -22.86 2.61 8.80
N GLY A 269 -22.86 3.88 9.22
CA GLY A 269 -23.38 4.32 10.51
C GLY A 269 -22.27 4.47 11.56
N PRO A 270 -22.66 4.90 12.77
CA PRO A 270 -21.70 5.13 13.85
C PRO A 270 -21.10 3.82 14.35
N GLY A 271 -19.78 3.79 14.49
CA GLY A 271 -19.12 2.75 15.27
C GLY A 271 -19.58 2.77 16.71
N THR A 272 -19.88 1.61 17.28
CA THR A 272 -20.35 1.48 18.68
C THR A 272 -19.31 0.81 19.59
N SER A 273 -18.16 0.42 19.05
CA SER A 273 -17.11 -0.24 19.83
C SER A 273 -16.50 0.72 20.84
N ALA A 274 -16.07 0.20 21.99
CA ALA A 274 -15.32 0.99 22.96
C ALA A 274 -13.91 1.28 22.44
N TRP A 275 -13.33 2.40 22.88
CA TRP A 275 -11.92 2.67 22.64
C TRP A 275 -11.05 1.64 23.38
N VAL A 276 -10.06 1.09 22.67
CA VAL A 276 -9.13 0.11 23.22
C VAL A 276 -7.69 0.58 23.02
N ASN A 277 -6.87 0.45 24.06
CA ASN A 277 -5.42 0.66 23.97
C ASN A 277 -4.72 -0.68 23.74
N PHE A 278 -3.70 -0.69 22.90
CA PHE A 278 -2.96 -1.89 22.52
C PHE A 278 -1.58 -1.52 21.98
N ASP A 279 -0.69 -2.51 21.87
CA ASP A 279 0.57 -2.36 21.15
C ASP A 279 0.29 -2.67 19.67
N PHE A 280 0.37 -1.66 18.82
CA PHE A 280 0.17 -1.73 17.38
C PHE A 280 1.48 -2.14 16.70
N PRO A 281 1.54 -3.27 15.98
CA PRO A 281 2.74 -3.65 15.24
C PRO A 281 2.94 -2.65 14.11
N MET A 282 4.18 -2.18 13.95
CA MET A 282 4.57 -1.42 12.76
C MET A 282 5.14 -2.42 11.75
N ASP A 283 4.92 -2.19 10.45
CA ASP A 283 5.31 -3.13 9.39
C ASP A 283 6.86 -3.26 9.24
N GLU A 284 7.62 -2.37 9.88
CA GLU A 284 9.08 -2.35 9.89
C GLU A 284 9.65 -2.88 11.21
N GLY A 285 10.17 -4.11 11.13
CA GLY A 285 10.87 -4.78 12.22
C GLY A 285 9.94 -5.20 13.37
N ASN A 286 10.46 -5.94 14.35
CA ASN A 286 9.71 -6.36 15.54
C ASN A 286 9.34 -5.18 16.48
N SER A 287 9.05 -4.00 15.93
CA SER A 287 8.70 -2.80 16.64
C SER A 287 7.17 -2.68 16.78
N SER A 288 6.74 -2.22 17.95
CA SER A 288 5.34 -1.95 18.23
C SER A 288 5.22 -0.59 18.87
N VAL A 289 4.21 0.19 18.47
CA VAL A 289 3.89 1.48 19.06
C VAL A 289 2.63 1.36 19.92
N PHE A 290 2.61 2.04 21.06
CA PHE A 290 1.41 2.06 21.89
C PHE A 290 0.35 2.94 21.22
N ALA A 291 -0.82 2.34 20.97
CA ALA A 291 -1.89 2.94 20.19
C ALA A 291 -3.23 2.90 20.93
N ALA A 292 -4.19 3.61 20.37
CA ALA A 292 -5.60 3.56 20.72
C ALA A 292 -6.41 3.30 19.45
N SER A 293 -7.46 2.49 19.51
CA SER A 293 -8.36 2.32 18.36
C SER A 293 -9.82 2.30 18.74
N VAL A 294 -10.66 2.62 17.75
CA VAL A 294 -12.10 2.46 17.77
C VAL A 294 -12.53 1.88 16.42
N GLN A 295 -13.48 0.95 16.44
CA GLN A 295 -14.06 0.32 15.27
C GLN A 295 -15.42 0.92 14.92
N ALA A 296 -15.64 1.14 13.63
CA ALA A 296 -16.91 1.32 12.97
C ALA A 296 -17.19 0.13 12.03
N PRO A 297 -18.42 -0.05 11.49
CA PRO A 297 -18.68 -1.21 10.66
C PRO A 297 -17.78 -1.20 9.42
N GLY A 298 -16.90 -2.20 9.35
CA GLY A 298 -15.95 -2.39 8.26
C GLY A 298 -14.64 -1.60 8.37
N ILE A 299 -14.46 -0.75 9.39
CA ILE A 299 -13.31 0.15 9.50
C ILE A 299 -12.78 0.18 10.94
N GLN A 300 -11.46 0.15 11.08
CA GLN A 300 -10.75 0.42 12.31
C GLN A 300 -10.04 1.77 12.19
N PHE A 301 -10.33 2.68 13.11
CA PHE A 301 -9.58 3.91 13.28
C PHE A 301 -8.53 3.69 14.37
N ILE A 302 -7.27 3.91 14.03
CA ILE A 302 -6.12 3.73 14.91
C ILE A 302 -5.44 5.07 15.08
N THR A 303 -5.03 5.39 16.30
CA THR A 303 -4.21 6.55 16.59
C THR A 303 -3.05 6.17 17.47
N TYR A 304 -1.87 6.64 17.09
CA TYR A 304 -0.61 6.34 17.75
C TYR A 304 0.28 7.58 17.74
N CYS A 305 1.29 7.58 18.59
CA CYS A 305 2.24 8.68 18.66
C CYS A 305 3.51 8.30 17.89
N ASN A 306 3.91 9.11 16.93
CA ASN A 306 5.12 8.86 16.13
C ASN A 306 6.38 9.40 16.83
N ALA A 307 7.55 9.17 16.21
CA ALA A 307 8.85 9.60 16.72
C ALA A 307 8.96 11.12 16.97
N ASN A 308 8.16 11.93 16.27
CA ASN A 308 8.13 13.39 16.42
C ASN A 308 7.20 13.86 17.55
N LYS A 309 6.70 12.94 18.37
CA LYS A 309 5.71 13.20 19.44
C LYS A 309 4.44 13.87 18.90
N LYS A 310 4.08 13.54 17.66
CA LYS A 310 2.83 13.94 17.02
C LYS A 310 1.88 12.76 16.99
N LEU A 311 0.59 13.06 16.96
CA LEU A 311 -0.45 12.04 16.88
C LEU A 311 -0.69 11.71 15.41
N SER A 312 -0.38 10.48 15.00
CA SER A 312 -0.74 9.95 13.69
C SER A 312 -2.10 9.24 13.78
N MET A 313 -2.85 9.25 12.69
CA MET A 313 -4.17 8.62 12.59
C MET A 313 -4.20 7.75 11.34
N LYS A 314 -4.73 6.54 11.47
CA LYS A 314 -4.76 5.54 10.41
C LYS A 314 -6.15 4.90 10.33
N LEU A 315 -6.67 4.71 9.13
CA LEU A 315 -7.87 3.95 8.83
C LEU A 315 -7.48 2.64 8.16
N GLN A 316 -8.00 1.53 8.67
CA GLN A 316 -7.79 0.21 8.10
C GLN A 316 -9.13 -0.48 7.88
N ALA A 317 -9.27 -1.25 6.81
CA ALA A 317 -10.40 -2.14 6.65
C ALA A 317 -10.35 -3.22 7.75
N THR A 318 -11.46 -3.46 8.45
CA THR A 318 -11.48 -4.54 9.45
C THR A 318 -11.69 -5.89 8.76
N PRO A 319 -11.01 -6.98 9.20
CA PRO A 319 -11.31 -8.33 8.73
C PRO A 319 -12.75 -8.80 9.03
N HIS A 320 -13.39 -8.20 10.04
CA HIS A 320 -14.66 -8.66 10.63
C HIS A 320 -15.87 -7.80 10.27
N GLY A 321 -15.71 -6.87 9.32
CA GLY A 321 -16.78 -6.07 8.76
C GLY A 321 -16.44 -5.71 7.33
N VAL A 322 -17.41 -5.81 6.42
CA VAL A 322 -17.20 -5.41 5.04
C VAL A 322 -17.66 -3.98 4.91
N TYR A 323 -16.71 -3.04 4.82
CA TYR A 323 -17.01 -1.74 4.23
C TYR A 323 -17.12 -1.98 2.72
N PRO A 324 -18.29 -1.76 2.08
CA PRO A 324 -18.49 -2.16 0.69
C PRO A 324 -17.53 -1.42 -0.24
N ALA A 325 -16.64 -2.14 -0.93
CA ALA A 325 -15.64 -1.56 -1.83
C ALA A 325 -14.79 -0.46 -1.16
N PHE A 326 -14.21 -0.75 0.02
CA PHE A 326 -13.38 0.19 0.77
C PHE A 326 -12.30 0.85 -0.10
N ASP A 327 -11.45 0.04 -0.73
CA ASP A 327 -10.30 0.53 -1.50
C ASP A 327 -10.77 1.42 -2.66
N THR A 328 -11.69 0.93 -3.49
CA THR A 328 -12.25 1.69 -4.62
C THR A 328 -12.86 3.02 -4.19
N ARG A 329 -13.56 3.07 -3.05
CA ARG A 329 -14.19 4.31 -2.57
C ARG A 329 -13.21 5.28 -1.98
N ILE A 330 -12.17 4.78 -1.32
CA ILE A 330 -11.06 5.60 -0.84
C ILE A 330 -10.31 6.19 -2.02
N SER A 331 -9.92 5.37 -3.02
CA SER A 331 -9.24 5.85 -4.23
C SER A 331 -10.06 6.94 -4.93
N GLN A 332 -11.32 6.66 -5.29
CA GLN A 332 -12.22 7.65 -5.89
C GLN A 332 -12.40 8.91 -5.03
N GLY A 333 -12.41 8.75 -3.70
CA GLY A 333 -12.58 9.86 -2.77
C GLY A 333 -11.36 10.76 -2.62
N LEU A 334 -10.16 10.19 -2.82
CA LEU A 334 -8.88 10.86 -2.67
C LEU A 334 -8.29 11.36 -4.00
N GLU A 335 -8.77 10.87 -5.14
CA GLU A 335 -8.41 11.32 -6.51
C GLU A 335 -8.54 12.83 -6.70
N THR A 336 -9.49 13.47 -6.00
CA THR A 336 -9.51 14.93 -5.93
C THR A 336 -8.37 15.43 -5.05
N ALA A 337 -7.19 15.56 -5.66
CA ALA A 337 -6.05 16.23 -5.07
C ALA A 337 -6.44 17.65 -4.70
N ILE A 338 -6.43 17.96 -3.41
CA ILE A 338 -6.62 19.32 -2.91
C ILE A 338 -5.32 19.64 -2.19
N GLY A 339 -4.25 19.73 -3.00
CA GLY A 339 -2.91 20.11 -2.57
C GLY A 339 -2.92 21.51 -1.98
N THR A 340 -3.27 21.63 -0.70
CA THR A 340 -3.23 22.90 0.05
C THR A 340 -2.35 22.75 1.29
N GLY A 341 -1.29 21.95 1.22
CA GLY A 341 -0.37 21.68 2.31
C GLY A 341 1.04 21.34 1.82
N SER A 342 1.89 20.87 2.74
CA SER A 342 3.28 20.43 2.50
C SER A 342 3.44 19.18 1.63
N ASP A 343 2.36 18.74 0.99
CA ASP A 343 2.24 17.43 0.39
C ASP A 343 1.35 17.51 -0.87
N PRO A 344 1.95 17.50 -2.07
CA PRO A 344 1.22 17.65 -3.32
C PRO A 344 0.45 16.37 -3.73
N ASP A 345 0.84 15.21 -3.21
CA ASP A 345 0.32 13.90 -3.63
C ASP A 345 -0.77 13.38 -2.66
N ALA A 346 -1.05 14.08 -1.57
CA ALA A 346 -2.12 13.71 -0.64
C ALA A 346 -3.51 14.12 -1.15
N GLY A 347 -4.46 13.18 -1.06
CA GLY A 347 -5.88 13.46 -1.17
C GLY A 347 -6.41 14.21 0.05
N ARG A 348 -7.68 14.63 0.00
CA ARG A 348 -8.33 15.37 1.11
C ARG A 348 -9.43 14.55 1.77
N MET A 349 -9.32 14.36 3.08
CA MET A 349 -10.39 13.83 3.91
C MET A 349 -10.91 14.89 4.87
N LEU A 350 -12.24 15.05 4.95
CA LEU A 350 -12.88 15.97 5.89
C LEU A 350 -13.25 15.25 7.19
N LEU A 351 -12.86 15.84 8.32
CA LEU A 351 -13.27 15.46 9.67
C LEU A 351 -14.36 16.42 10.16
N GLN A 352 -15.59 15.94 10.34
CA GLN A 352 -16.72 16.73 10.84
C GLN A 352 -17.10 16.27 12.25
N PHE A 353 -16.90 17.12 13.24
CA PHE A 353 -17.13 16.82 14.65
C PHE A 353 -18.54 17.18 15.11
N SER A 354 -19.00 16.58 16.22
CA SER A 354 -20.33 16.84 16.79
C SER A 354 -20.60 18.30 17.18
N ASN A 355 -19.56 19.09 17.46
CA ASN A 355 -19.67 20.53 17.73
C ASN A 355 -19.80 21.38 16.45
N GLY A 356 -19.88 20.77 15.27
CA GLY A 356 -19.94 21.46 13.97
C GLY A 356 -18.58 21.89 13.42
N ALA A 357 -17.48 21.65 14.13
CA ALA A 357 -16.14 21.90 13.60
C ALA A 357 -15.87 20.97 12.41
N SER A 358 -15.31 21.53 11.33
CA SER A 358 -14.90 20.78 10.15
C SER A 358 -13.42 21.04 9.89
N VAL A 359 -12.62 19.98 9.83
CA VAL A 359 -11.17 20.04 9.62
C VAL A 359 -10.83 19.28 8.34
N ALA A 360 -10.13 19.92 7.41
CA ALA A 360 -9.54 19.23 6.28
C ALA A 360 -8.23 18.56 6.71
N THR A 361 -8.02 17.32 6.28
CA THR A 361 -6.82 16.53 6.56
C THR A 361 -6.20 16.04 5.27
N ALA A 362 -4.87 15.96 5.26
CA ALA A 362 -4.13 15.28 4.20
C ALA A 362 -4.29 13.77 4.41
N ALA A 363 -4.75 13.06 3.38
CA ALA A 363 -4.99 11.63 3.42
C ALA A 363 -4.19 10.94 2.34
N ARG A 364 -3.46 9.89 2.72
CA ARG A 364 -2.66 9.06 1.80
C ARG A 364 -3.01 7.60 1.97
N VAL A 365 -3.06 6.87 0.86
CA VAL A 365 -3.13 5.41 0.88
C VAL A 365 -1.71 4.87 1.05
N GLU A 366 -1.47 4.06 2.07
CA GLU A 366 -0.18 3.40 2.33
C GLU A 366 -0.07 2.09 1.54
N GLY A 367 0.80 2.09 0.54
CA GLY A 367 1.34 0.90 -0.13
C GLY A 367 0.29 -0.16 -0.51
N MET A 368 0.66 -1.43 -0.29
CA MET A 368 -0.18 -2.60 -0.62
C MET A 368 -1.26 -2.90 0.41
N THR A 369 -1.23 -2.31 1.60
CA THR A 369 -2.24 -2.62 2.64
C THR A 369 -3.57 -1.92 2.39
N GLY A 370 -3.57 -0.86 1.57
CA GLY A 370 -4.75 -0.03 1.32
C GLY A 370 -5.14 0.84 2.51
N ASP A 371 -4.30 0.90 3.55
CA ASP A 371 -4.60 1.69 4.74
C ASP A 371 -4.52 3.19 4.43
N VAL A 372 -5.33 4.01 5.11
CA VAL A 372 -5.32 5.46 4.90
C VAL A 372 -4.72 6.16 6.10
N VAL A 373 -3.59 6.85 5.89
CA VAL A 373 -2.99 7.69 6.92
C VAL A 373 -3.46 9.12 6.77
N LEU A 374 -3.88 9.70 7.90
CA LEU A 374 -4.37 11.06 8.01
C LEU A 374 -3.35 11.92 8.76
N ASN A 375 -3.01 13.04 8.16
CA ASN A 375 -2.10 14.03 8.73
C ASN A 375 -2.72 15.43 8.74
N ASP A 376 -2.15 16.29 9.59
CA ASP A 376 -2.47 17.71 9.58
C ASP A 376 -1.94 18.31 8.26
N PRO A 377 -2.75 19.04 7.47
CA PRO A 377 -2.29 19.61 6.21
C PRO A 377 -1.15 20.62 6.39
N ALA A 378 -1.03 21.22 7.58
CA ALA A 378 0.09 22.10 7.93
C ALA A 378 1.29 21.35 8.53
N ASN A 379 1.16 20.03 8.77
CA ASN A 379 2.19 19.21 9.35
C ASN A 379 2.12 17.76 8.83
N ALA A 380 2.88 17.47 7.78
CA ALA A 380 3.00 16.13 7.19
C ALA A 380 3.40 15.04 8.20
N LYS A 381 3.99 15.42 9.35
CA LYS A 381 4.39 14.49 10.42
C LYS A 381 3.27 14.22 11.44
N GLY A 382 2.00 14.51 11.13
CA GLY A 382 0.84 14.21 11.98
C GLY A 382 0.34 15.39 12.82
N PHE A 383 -0.69 15.12 13.63
CA PHE A 383 -1.41 16.15 14.37
C PHE A 383 -0.65 16.63 15.61
N VAL A 384 -0.64 17.95 15.79
CA VAL A 384 -0.05 18.57 16.98
C VAL A 384 -0.89 18.21 18.22
N PRO A 385 -0.30 17.64 19.30
CA PRO A 385 -1.05 17.23 20.49
C PRO A 385 -1.88 18.34 21.15
N ALA A 386 -1.38 19.59 21.13
CA ALA A 386 -2.08 20.76 21.63
C ALA A 386 -2.98 21.45 20.57
N GLY A 387 -3.12 20.87 19.38
CA GLY A 387 -3.88 21.44 18.27
C GLY A 387 -5.39 21.25 18.40
N ALA A 388 -6.15 22.06 17.67
CA ALA A 388 -7.62 22.05 17.70
C ALA A 388 -8.21 20.69 17.29
N THR A 389 -7.62 20.00 16.31
CA THR A 389 -8.07 18.68 15.87
C THR A 389 -7.97 17.65 16.99
N VAL A 390 -6.82 17.56 17.66
CA VAL A 390 -6.63 16.65 18.79
C VAL A 390 -7.58 17.01 19.93
N LYS A 391 -7.76 18.30 20.23
CA LYS A 391 -8.75 18.76 21.21
C LYS A 391 -10.16 18.25 20.88
N ASN A 392 -10.61 18.38 19.64
CA ASN A 392 -11.92 17.88 19.23
C ASN A 392 -12.02 16.35 19.42
N PHE A 393 -10.98 15.59 19.08
CA PHE A 393 -10.97 14.15 19.37
C PHE A 393 -11.10 13.83 20.86
N LEU A 394 -10.61 14.69 21.75
CA LEU A 394 -10.66 14.51 23.21
C LEU A 394 -11.98 14.97 23.85
N THR A 395 -12.71 15.91 23.25
CA THR A 395 -13.88 16.55 23.88
C THR A 395 -15.20 16.21 23.23
N GLU A 396 -15.21 15.79 21.97
CA GLU A 396 -16.42 15.58 21.19
C GLU A 396 -17.00 14.17 21.35
N ASN A 397 -18.24 13.99 20.90
CA ASN A 397 -18.96 12.71 21.02
C ASN A 397 -18.85 11.84 19.78
N SER A 398 -18.68 12.45 18.61
CA SER A 398 -18.55 11.75 17.33
C SER A 398 -17.76 12.57 16.32
N VAL A 399 -17.20 11.87 15.33
CA VAL A 399 -16.58 12.47 14.15
C VAL A 399 -17.00 11.70 12.90
N ILE A 400 -17.35 12.43 11.84
CA ILE A 400 -17.59 11.87 10.50
C ILE A 400 -16.33 12.10 9.68
N LEU A 401 -15.80 11.03 9.10
CA LEU A 401 -14.70 11.08 8.15
C LEU A 401 -15.29 10.93 6.76
N SER A 402 -15.00 11.88 5.87
CA SER A 402 -15.64 11.95 4.55
C SER A 402 -14.64 12.27 3.46
N ALA A 403 -14.59 11.41 2.45
CA ALA A 403 -13.93 11.59 1.17
C ALA A 403 -14.84 10.93 0.12
N PRO A 404 -15.96 11.57 -0.29
CA PRO A 404 -16.98 10.91 -1.10
C PRO A 404 -16.37 10.25 -2.35
N PRO A 405 -16.63 8.96 -2.60
CA PRO A 405 -17.78 8.20 -2.10
C PRO A 405 -17.54 7.39 -0.81
N PHE A 406 -16.44 7.63 -0.11
CA PHE A 406 -16.19 7.13 1.24
C PHE A 406 -16.76 8.05 2.32
N GLN A 407 -17.47 7.47 3.28
CA GLN A 407 -17.83 8.10 4.54
C GLN A 407 -17.90 7.08 5.68
N THR A 408 -17.48 7.47 6.88
CA THR A 408 -17.68 6.68 8.10
C THR A 408 -17.89 7.57 9.31
N THR A 409 -18.60 7.09 10.32
CA THR A 409 -18.85 7.82 11.57
C THR A 409 -18.23 7.07 12.74
N LEU A 410 -17.37 7.74 13.51
CA LEU A 410 -16.73 7.18 14.69
C LEU A 410 -17.35 7.78 15.95
N GLN A 411 -17.52 6.94 16.97
CA GLN A 411 -17.87 7.40 18.32
C GLN A 411 -16.60 7.81 19.09
N LEU A 412 -16.67 8.92 19.80
CA LEU A 412 -15.55 9.48 20.58
C LEU A 412 -15.77 9.34 22.10
N LYS A 413 -16.83 8.66 22.55
CA LYS A 413 -16.99 8.29 23.96
C LYS A 413 -15.84 7.37 24.41
N GLY A 414 -15.02 7.90 25.31
CA GLY A 414 -13.83 7.22 25.84
C GLY A 414 -12.53 7.53 25.09
N SER A 415 -12.60 8.31 24.00
CA SER A 415 -11.41 8.75 23.26
C SER A 415 -10.44 9.51 24.15
N LYS A 416 -10.94 10.39 25.03
CA LYS A 416 -10.11 11.17 25.95
C LYS A 416 -9.15 10.28 26.74
N THR A 417 -9.68 9.27 27.42
CA THR A 417 -8.88 8.35 28.23
C THR A 417 -7.87 7.60 27.36
N ALA A 418 -8.31 7.07 26.22
CA ALA A 418 -7.47 6.23 25.36
C ALA A 418 -6.36 7.02 24.65
N ILE A 419 -6.68 8.19 24.09
CA ILE A 419 -5.72 9.06 23.38
C ILE A 419 -4.76 9.72 24.38
N CYS A 420 -5.22 10.15 25.56
CA CYS A 420 -4.31 10.67 26.58
C CYS A 420 -3.34 9.60 27.07
N ALA A 421 -3.73 8.33 27.15
CA ALA A 421 -2.79 7.25 27.46
C ALA A 421 -1.69 7.12 26.38
N VAL A 422 -2.04 7.26 25.10
CA VAL A 422 -1.08 7.28 23.98
C VAL A 422 -0.11 8.46 24.10
N LEU A 423 -0.63 9.67 24.27
CA LEU A 423 0.18 10.89 24.37
C LEU A 423 1.12 10.86 25.59
N ASN A 424 0.60 10.45 26.75
CA ASN A 424 1.39 10.33 27.97
C ASN A 424 2.53 9.31 27.81
N ARG A 425 2.29 8.19 27.10
CA ARG A 425 3.31 7.15 26.91
C ARG A 425 4.44 7.57 25.98
N CYS A 426 4.18 8.43 24.99
CA CYS A 426 5.21 8.98 24.12
C CYS A 426 5.83 10.29 24.62
N GLY A 427 5.41 10.78 25.79
CA GLY A 427 5.90 12.05 26.36
C GLY A 427 5.42 13.30 25.60
N ALA A 428 4.31 13.20 24.87
CA ALA A 428 3.61 14.33 24.28
C ALA A 428 2.67 14.97 25.31
N SER A 429 2.50 16.29 25.25
CA SER A 429 1.60 17.03 26.14
C SER A 429 0.44 17.64 25.37
N ALA A 430 -0.78 17.36 25.81
CA ALA A 430 -2.00 18.01 25.33
C ALA A 430 -2.71 18.67 26.52
N PRO A 431 -3.25 19.90 26.38
CA PRO A 431 -3.88 20.63 27.49
C PRO A 431 -4.98 19.83 28.21
N ASP A 432 -5.80 19.09 27.46
CA ASP A 432 -6.91 18.30 27.99
C ASP A 432 -6.50 16.92 28.54
N CYS A 433 -5.23 16.55 28.34
CA CYS A 433 -4.61 15.34 28.89
C CYS A 433 -3.83 15.60 30.17
N ALA A 434 -4.06 16.75 30.83
CA ALA A 434 -3.50 17.06 32.13
C ALA A 434 -3.48 15.79 32.97
N ALA A 435 -2.27 15.37 33.36
CA ALA A 435 -2.05 14.14 34.09
C ALA A 435 -3.04 14.16 35.26
N GLU A 436 -4.08 13.34 35.17
CA GLU A 436 -5.00 13.12 36.26
C GLU A 436 -4.08 12.73 37.41
N LYS A 437 -3.83 13.66 38.34
CA LYS A 437 -2.70 13.64 39.28
C LYS A 437 -2.57 12.20 39.72
N ALA A 438 -1.52 11.53 39.22
CA ALA A 438 -1.46 10.07 39.22
C ALA A 438 -1.96 9.60 40.56
N ALA A 439 -3.14 8.98 40.59
CA ALA A 439 -3.70 8.48 41.85
C ALA A 439 -2.55 7.75 42.52
N PRO A 440 -2.17 8.13 43.76
CA PRO A 440 -0.91 7.75 44.36
C PRO A 440 -0.69 6.28 44.09
N LYS A 441 0.36 5.99 43.31
CA LYS A 441 0.74 4.65 42.85
C LYS A 441 0.40 3.71 43.99
N PRO A 442 -0.63 2.84 43.88
CA PRO A 442 -1.11 2.07 45.04
C PRO A 442 0.12 1.42 45.64
N ALA A 443 0.41 1.78 46.90
CA ALA A 443 1.66 1.47 47.58
C ALA A 443 2.05 0.05 47.20
N ALA A 444 3.22 -0.10 46.57
CA ALA A 444 3.65 -1.34 45.97
C ALA A 444 3.38 -2.47 46.96
N LYS A 445 2.35 -3.28 46.71
CA LYS A 445 2.11 -4.46 47.51
C LYS A 445 3.41 -5.26 47.45
N PRO A 446 3.94 -5.73 48.59
CA PRO A 446 5.20 -6.45 48.64
C PRO A 446 5.20 -7.50 47.54
N LYS A 447 6.23 -7.47 46.68
CA LYS A 447 6.39 -8.38 45.54
C LYS A 447 6.07 -9.80 46.03
N PRO A 448 4.97 -10.43 45.59
CA PRO A 448 4.76 -11.83 45.90
C PRO A 448 5.93 -12.58 45.26
N LYS A 449 6.64 -13.36 46.08
CA LYS A 449 7.71 -14.26 45.63
C LYS A 449 7.28 -14.95 44.34
N PRO A 450 8.17 -15.10 43.34
CA PRO A 450 7.85 -15.73 42.06
C PRO A 450 7.39 -17.15 42.35
N LYS A 451 6.07 -17.36 42.40
CA LYS A 451 5.48 -18.67 42.32
C LYS A 451 5.40 -18.96 40.84
N ASN A 452 6.25 -19.87 40.39
CA ASN A 452 6.08 -20.64 39.17
C ASN A 452 4.66 -21.22 39.18
N LYS A 453 3.70 -20.47 38.63
CA LYS A 453 2.36 -20.96 38.34
C LYS A 453 2.18 -20.78 36.85
N SER A 454 2.39 -21.86 36.13
CA SER A 454 2.19 -22.03 34.69
C SER A 454 0.70 -21.93 34.27
N GLY A 455 -0.12 -21.16 35.00
CA GLY A 455 -1.57 -21.10 34.79
C GLY A 455 -2.12 -19.69 34.91
N CYS A 456 -3.17 -19.41 34.14
CA CYS A 456 -3.95 -18.18 34.26
C CYS A 456 -4.65 -18.10 35.62
N GLY A 457 -5.03 -16.87 36.03
CA GLY A 457 -5.79 -16.66 37.25
C GLY A 457 -7.12 -17.42 37.24
N ALA A 458 -7.71 -17.65 38.42
CA ALA A 458 -9.01 -18.30 38.53
C ALA A 458 -10.05 -17.56 37.67
N GLY A 459 -10.75 -18.28 36.78
CA GLY A 459 -11.72 -17.71 35.85
C GLY A 459 -11.15 -17.13 34.55
N GLN A 460 -9.85 -17.29 34.30
CA GLN A 460 -9.21 -16.93 33.04
C GLN A 460 -8.74 -18.17 32.29
N ILE A 461 -8.82 -18.12 30.96
CA ILE A 461 -8.26 -19.12 30.06
C ILE A 461 -7.07 -18.53 29.30
N LYS A 462 -6.08 -19.38 29.04
CA LYS A 462 -4.92 -19.00 28.22
C LYS A 462 -5.31 -19.18 26.77
N VAL A 463 -5.28 -18.13 25.95
CA VAL A 463 -5.44 -18.20 24.50
C VAL A 463 -4.22 -17.53 23.89
N GLU A 464 -3.45 -18.27 23.09
CA GLU A 464 -2.25 -17.78 22.39
C GLU A 464 -1.27 -17.03 23.32
N GLY A 465 -0.98 -17.64 24.47
CA GLY A 465 -0.03 -17.06 25.44
C GLY A 465 -0.65 -16.04 26.41
N ARG A 466 -1.84 -15.51 26.13
CA ARG A 466 -2.50 -14.46 26.92
C ARG A 466 -3.58 -15.04 27.83
N CYS A 467 -3.63 -14.58 29.07
CA CYS A 467 -4.69 -14.92 30.02
C CYS A 467 -5.86 -13.94 29.89
N MET A 468 -7.06 -14.44 29.60
CA MET A 468 -8.25 -13.63 29.37
C MET A 468 -9.51 -14.32 29.92
N THR A 469 -10.59 -13.58 30.18
CA THR A 469 -11.84 -14.19 30.63
C THR A 469 -12.50 -14.98 29.48
N PRO A 470 -13.38 -15.96 29.74
CA PRO A 470 -14.11 -16.67 28.69
C PRO A 470 -14.87 -15.73 27.74
N SER A 471 -15.46 -14.65 28.27
CA SER A 471 -16.14 -13.64 27.46
C SER A 471 -15.18 -12.87 26.54
N ASP A 472 -13.99 -12.54 27.05
CA ASP A 472 -12.96 -11.88 26.23
C ASP A 472 -12.39 -12.82 25.19
N ALA A 473 -12.24 -14.12 25.51
CA ALA A 473 -11.81 -15.14 24.57
C ALA A 473 -12.79 -15.35 23.40
N VAL A 474 -14.09 -15.24 23.65
CA VAL A 474 -15.11 -15.28 22.58
C VAL A 474 -14.98 -14.06 21.66
N ARG A 475 -14.69 -12.87 22.22
CA ARG A 475 -14.44 -11.66 21.42
C ARG A 475 -13.12 -11.72 20.67
N TYR A 476 -12.07 -12.26 21.30
CA TYR A 476 -10.74 -12.41 20.74
C TYR A 476 -10.72 -13.40 19.57
N CYS A 477 -11.38 -14.55 19.71
CA CYS A 477 -11.43 -15.54 18.63
C CYS A 477 -12.35 -15.16 17.47
N GLY A 478 -13.26 -14.21 17.66
CA GLY A 478 -14.21 -13.79 16.64
C GLY A 478 -15.41 -14.73 16.43
N PRO A 479 -16.44 -14.28 15.69
CA PRO A 479 -17.61 -15.09 15.36
C PRO A 479 -17.22 -16.31 14.52
N GLY A 480 -17.86 -17.45 14.78
CA GLY A 480 -17.55 -18.70 14.11
C GLY A 480 -16.34 -19.46 14.69
N TYR A 481 -15.68 -18.95 15.73
CA TYR A 481 -14.60 -19.62 16.43
C TYR A 481 -14.91 -19.78 17.93
N LYS A 482 -14.23 -20.71 18.60
CA LYS A 482 -14.25 -20.90 20.05
C LYS A 482 -12.84 -21.13 20.57
N ALA A 483 -12.53 -20.60 21.75
CA ALA A 483 -11.26 -20.88 22.40
C ALA A 483 -11.25 -22.32 22.96
N VAL A 484 -10.40 -23.19 22.42
CA VAL A 484 -10.22 -24.58 22.86
C VAL A 484 -8.74 -24.88 22.95
N GLY A 485 -8.28 -25.43 24.09
CA GLY A 485 -6.86 -25.79 24.26
C GLY A 485 -5.90 -24.60 24.15
N GLY A 486 -6.41 -23.38 24.36
CA GLY A 486 -5.66 -22.15 24.22
C GLY A 486 -5.34 -21.71 22.80
N ARG A 487 -6.12 -22.18 21.82
CA ARG A 487 -6.15 -21.66 20.46
C ARG A 487 -7.59 -21.33 20.06
N CYS A 488 -7.76 -20.43 19.10
CA CYS A 488 -9.04 -20.18 18.48
C CYS A 488 -9.27 -21.24 17.41
N VAL A 489 -10.23 -22.14 17.65
CA VAL A 489 -10.61 -23.16 16.66
C VAL A 489 -11.96 -22.80 16.07
N GLN A 490 -12.13 -23.00 14.76
CA GLN A 490 -13.40 -22.76 14.11
C GLN A 490 -14.45 -23.63 14.79
N ARG A 491 -15.60 -23.06 15.13
CA ARG A 491 -16.78 -23.82 15.48
C ARG A 491 -17.06 -24.68 14.28
N GLN A 492 -16.75 -25.98 14.39
CA GLN A 492 -17.36 -26.99 13.55
C GLN A 492 -18.86 -26.97 13.86
N SER A 493 -19.54 -26.02 13.25
CA SER A 493 -20.94 -26.18 12.91
C SER A 493 -20.90 -27.21 11.80
N ALA A 494 -20.82 -28.50 12.14
CA ALA A 494 -21.48 -29.45 11.28
C ALA A 494 -22.96 -29.07 11.41
N PRO A 495 -23.63 -28.51 10.37
CA PRO A 495 -25.07 -28.59 10.38
C PRO A 495 -25.39 -30.07 10.58
N ALA A 496 -26.32 -30.38 11.50
CA ALA A 496 -26.85 -31.73 11.58
C ALA A 496 -27.27 -32.09 10.15
N GLN A 497 -26.64 -33.13 9.57
CA GLN A 497 -27.01 -33.55 8.22
C GLN A 497 -28.53 -33.78 8.22
N PRO A 498 -29.26 -33.18 7.27
CA PRO A 498 -30.70 -33.41 7.16
C PRO A 498 -30.94 -34.91 7.12
N GLN A 499 -31.72 -35.45 8.06
CA GLN A 499 -32.10 -36.85 7.99
C GLN A 499 -33.04 -37.04 6.80
N CYS A 500 -32.57 -37.77 5.78
CA CYS A 500 -33.42 -38.15 4.67
C CYS A 500 -34.47 -39.18 5.11
N PRO A 501 -35.67 -39.17 4.50
CA PRO A 501 -36.64 -40.24 4.66
C PRO A 501 -36.02 -41.61 4.36
N PRO A 502 -36.55 -42.72 4.94
CA PRO A 502 -36.05 -44.06 4.65
C PRO A 502 -36.06 -44.35 3.14
N GLY A 503 -34.92 -44.76 2.61
CA GLY A 503 -34.73 -45.08 1.18
C GLY A 503 -34.01 -44.00 0.36
N LEU A 504 -33.70 -42.83 0.94
CA LEU A 504 -32.98 -41.75 0.28
C LEU A 504 -31.62 -41.48 0.97
N VAL A 505 -30.60 -41.13 0.18
CA VAL A 505 -29.27 -40.74 0.62
C VAL A 505 -29.07 -39.23 0.43
N TRP A 506 -28.35 -38.58 1.36
CA TRP A 506 -28.09 -37.14 1.28
C TRP A 506 -26.77 -36.86 0.55
N SER A 507 -26.77 -35.97 -0.45
CA SER A 507 -25.56 -35.34 -0.99
C SER A 507 -25.60 -33.82 -0.84
N ALA A 508 -24.42 -33.20 -0.80
CA ALA A 508 -24.29 -31.75 -0.74
C ALA A 508 -24.74 -31.04 -2.03
N LEU A 509 -24.78 -31.75 -3.15
CA LEU A 509 -25.12 -31.21 -4.46
C LEU A 509 -26.63 -31.31 -4.77
N GLU A 510 -27.27 -32.42 -4.35
CA GLU A 510 -28.64 -32.75 -4.77
C GLU A 510 -29.64 -32.84 -3.61
N GLY A 511 -29.17 -32.81 -2.36
CA GLY A 511 -30.02 -33.09 -1.20
C GLY A 511 -30.34 -34.58 -1.10
N CYS A 512 -31.55 -34.93 -0.63
CA CYS A 512 -31.99 -36.32 -0.51
C CYS A 512 -32.40 -36.89 -1.87
N HIS A 513 -31.71 -37.92 -2.36
CA HIS A 513 -31.94 -38.60 -3.63
C HIS A 513 -31.89 -40.12 -3.46
N GLU A 514 -32.39 -40.88 -4.45
CA GLU A 514 -32.33 -42.36 -4.45
C GLU A 514 -30.90 -42.81 -4.79
N ASP A 515 -30.44 -43.91 -4.18
CA ASP A 515 -29.09 -44.46 -4.40
C ASP A 515 -29.13 -45.28 -5.71
N ASP A 516 -28.79 -44.63 -6.84
CA ASP A 516 -28.81 -45.21 -8.20
C ASP A 516 -27.74 -46.30 -8.43
#